data_AF-A0A6V8LJA4-F1
#
_entry.id   AF-A0A6V8LJA4-F1
#
_cell.length_a   1.000
_cell.length_b   1.000
_cell.length_c   1.000
_cell.angle_alpha   90.00
_cell.angle_beta   90.00
_cell.angle_gamma   90.00
#
_symmetry.space_group_name_H-M   'P 1'
#
loop_
_entity.id
_entity.type
_entity.pdbx_description
1 polymer ?
#
loop_
_entity_poly.entity_id
_entity_poly.type
_entity_poly.pdbx_seq_one_letter_code
_entity_poly.pdbx_strand_id
1 'polypeptide(L)'
;MNPHLSIATVCLSGTLEDKLAAAAAARFHGVEIFENDLVASPWSPRQVRQECARRGLSIDLYQPFRDFEAVPPDVFAANLRRAERKFDVLEQLGATTMLVCSSVSRDAVDDDDLATEQLHALATRAERRGLRIAYEALAWGRFVNTYAHAWRIVRRADHPALGLCLDSFHVLSRATTPPASGSCPAPRSSTCNWRTRRACPSTWSSGAGTTGCFPASARSTWPASSARS
;
A
#
# COMPACT_ATOMS: atom_id res chain seq x y z
N MET A 1 7.45 23.32 0.94
CA MET A 1 6.25 22.49 0.71
C MET A 1 5.92 21.77 2.01
N ASN A 2 4.68 21.87 2.50
CA ASN A 2 4.23 21.01 3.59
C ASN A 2 4.13 19.56 3.09
N PRO A 3 4.45 18.57 3.95
CA PRO A 3 4.35 17.17 3.57
C PRO A 3 2.89 16.76 3.33
N HIS A 4 2.64 15.96 2.29
CA HIS A 4 1.33 15.34 2.07
C HIS A 4 1.15 14.25 3.12
N LEU A 5 0.13 14.40 3.96
CA LEU A 5 -0.17 13.50 5.08
C LEU A 5 -1.41 12.67 4.75
N SER A 6 -1.26 11.36 4.83
CA SER A 6 -2.33 10.38 4.66
C SER A 6 -2.46 9.51 5.92
N ILE A 7 -3.66 9.02 6.19
CA ILE A 7 -3.94 8.07 7.27
C ILE A 7 -4.72 6.87 6.75
N ALA A 8 -4.35 5.66 7.17
CA ALA A 8 -5.12 4.47 6.85
C ALA A 8 -6.38 4.38 7.71
N THR A 9 -7.52 4.02 7.13
CA THR A 9 -8.78 3.93 7.88
C THR A 9 -8.75 2.87 8.99
N VAL A 10 -7.87 1.87 8.87
CA VAL A 10 -7.62 0.86 9.93
C VAL A 10 -7.03 1.48 11.22
N CYS A 11 -6.43 2.66 11.16
CA CYS A 11 -5.92 3.40 12.32
C CYS A 11 -7.02 4.05 13.19
N LEU A 12 -8.24 4.11 12.67
CA LEU A 12 -9.35 4.84 13.26
C LEU A 12 -10.47 3.84 13.58
N SER A 13 -11.14 4.05 14.71
CA SER A 13 -12.31 3.28 15.12
C SER A 13 -13.60 3.89 14.59
N GLY A 14 -14.68 3.11 14.58
CA GLY A 14 -16.01 3.55 14.13
C GLY A 14 -16.34 3.11 12.71
N THR A 15 -17.42 3.66 12.17
CA THR A 15 -17.86 3.42 10.79
C THR A 15 -16.92 4.09 9.78
N LEU A 16 -16.99 3.75 8.49
CA LEU A 16 -16.16 4.41 7.47
C LEU A 16 -16.43 5.92 7.44
N GLU A 17 -17.70 6.30 7.61
CA GLU A 17 -18.22 7.64 7.79
C GLU A 17 -17.46 8.41 8.89
N ASP A 18 -17.40 7.83 10.10
CA ASP A 18 -16.74 8.40 11.27
C ASP A 18 -15.23 8.59 11.00
N LYS A 19 -14.60 7.58 10.40
CA LYS A 19 -13.17 7.59 10.09
C LYS A 19 -12.82 8.70 9.10
N LEU A 20 -13.62 8.87 8.04
CA LEU A 20 -13.40 9.94 7.05
C LEU A 20 -13.65 11.32 7.66
N ALA A 21 -14.67 11.47 8.50
CA ALA A 21 -14.93 12.72 9.21
C ALA A 21 -13.77 13.08 10.16
N ALA A 22 -13.27 12.10 10.92
CA ALA A 22 -12.14 12.28 11.83
C ALA A 22 -10.85 12.63 11.08
N ALA A 23 -10.55 11.95 9.96
CA ALA A 23 -9.38 12.26 9.13
C ALA A 23 -9.42 13.70 8.59
N ALA A 24 -10.58 14.14 8.09
CA ALA A 24 -10.77 15.50 7.60
C ALA A 24 -10.64 16.55 8.71
N ALA A 25 -11.27 16.31 9.87
CA ALA A 25 -11.18 17.21 11.03
C ALA A 25 -9.73 17.33 11.56
N ALA A 26 -8.97 16.24 11.51
CA ALA A 26 -7.55 16.21 11.85
C ALA A 26 -6.63 16.80 10.75
N ARG A 27 -7.20 17.28 9.64
CA ARG A 27 -6.50 17.93 8.52
C ARG A 27 -5.50 17.02 7.81
N PHE A 28 -5.81 15.71 7.70
CA PHE A 28 -5.14 14.87 6.72
C PHE A 28 -5.51 15.32 5.31
N HIS A 29 -4.60 15.12 4.36
CA HIS A 29 -4.80 15.44 2.96
C HIS A 29 -5.44 14.28 2.21
N GLY A 30 -5.18 13.05 2.67
CA GLY A 30 -5.69 11.83 2.06
C GLY A 30 -5.91 10.71 3.06
N VAL A 31 -6.54 9.65 2.56
CA VAL A 31 -6.81 8.42 3.30
C VAL A 31 -6.35 7.20 2.51
N GLU A 32 -6.02 6.14 3.24
CA GLU A 32 -5.78 4.81 2.70
C GLU A 32 -6.96 3.93 3.07
N ILE A 33 -7.75 3.52 2.09
CA ILE A 33 -8.97 2.75 2.32
C ILE A 33 -8.58 1.31 2.62
N PHE A 34 -8.91 0.86 3.83
CA PHE A 34 -8.82 -0.54 4.22
C PHE A 34 -10.03 -1.31 3.67
N GLU A 35 -9.78 -2.45 3.02
CA GLU A 35 -10.78 -3.26 2.34
C GLU A 35 -11.98 -3.60 3.24
N ASN A 36 -11.72 -4.01 4.48
CA ASN A 36 -12.80 -4.40 5.40
C ASN A 36 -13.72 -3.22 5.75
N ASP A 37 -13.19 -2.00 5.81
CA ASP A 37 -14.01 -0.81 6.06
C ASP A 37 -14.93 -0.53 4.86
N LEU A 38 -14.44 -0.77 3.65
CA LEU A 38 -15.26 -0.65 2.44
C LEU A 38 -16.32 -1.74 2.35
N VAL A 39 -15.97 -2.99 2.70
CA VAL A 39 -16.91 -4.12 2.69
C VAL A 39 -18.00 -3.97 3.75
N ALA A 40 -17.65 -3.44 4.93
CA ALA A 40 -18.61 -3.21 6.01
C ALA A 40 -19.45 -1.94 5.85
N SER A 41 -19.06 -1.04 4.94
CA SER A 41 -19.78 0.22 4.70
C SER A 41 -21.04 -0.03 3.85
N PRO A 42 -22.16 0.68 4.11
CA PRO A 42 -23.31 0.68 3.22
C PRO A 42 -23.05 1.43 1.90
N TRP A 43 -21.93 2.15 1.80
CA TRP A 43 -21.61 2.98 0.64
C TRP A 43 -20.96 2.18 -0.48
N SER A 44 -21.41 2.47 -1.71
CA SER A 44 -20.68 2.01 -2.89
C SER A 44 -19.29 2.68 -2.97
N PRO A 45 -18.30 2.06 -3.64
CA PRO A 45 -16.99 2.68 -3.85
C PRO A 45 -17.06 4.09 -4.49
N ARG A 46 -18.02 4.31 -5.41
CA ARG A 46 -18.27 5.63 -6.00
C ARG A 46 -18.77 6.65 -4.98
N GLN A 47 -19.62 6.22 -4.05
CA GLN A 47 -20.10 7.08 -2.97
C GLN A 47 -18.97 7.43 -2.00
N VAL A 48 -18.11 6.47 -1.64
CA VAL A 48 -16.90 6.74 -0.84
C VAL A 48 -16.03 7.82 -1.50
N ARG A 49 -15.80 7.73 -2.81
CA ARG A 49 -15.08 8.76 -3.58
C ARG A 49 -15.72 10.15 -3.44
N GLN A 50 -17.04 10.23 -3.58
CA GLN A 50 -17.78 11.50 -3.46
C GLN A 50 -17.66 12.08 -2.04
N GLU A 51 -17.78 11.23 -1.02
CA GLU A 51 -17.71 11.64 0.38
C GLU A 51 -16.29 12.08 0.79
N CYS A 52 -15.24 11.43 0.28
CA CYS A 52 -13.87 11.91 0.41
C CYS A 52 -13.68 13.28 -0.24
N ALA A 53 -14.15 13.44 -1.50
CA ALA A 53 -14.04 14.70 -2.22
C ALA A 53 -14.75 15.86 -1.51
N ARG A 54 -15.95 15.62 -0.96
CA ARG A 54 -16.69 16.61 -0.15
C ARG A 54 -15.94 17.09 1.09
N ARG A 55 -15.08 16.23 1.64
CA ARG A 55 -14.24 16.51 2.82
C ARG A 55 -12.85 17.03 2.46
N GLY A 56 -12.54 17.19 1.18
CA GLY A 56 -11.21 17.58 0.71
C GLY A 56 -10.14 16.50 0.91
N LEU A 57 -10.54 15.23 1.01
CA LEU A 57 -9.63 14.09 1.16
C LEU A 57 -9.38 13.41 -0.19
N SER A 58 -8.12 13.15 -0.53
CA SER A 58 -7.75 12.21 -1.58
C SER A 58 -7.82 10.76 -1.09
N ILE A 59 -8.04 9.81 -2.01
CA ILE A 59 -7.90 8.37 -1.73
C ILE A 59 -6.56 7.92 -2.30
N ASP A 60 -5.55 7.85 -1.44
CA ASP A 60 -4.15 7.70 -1.86
C ASP A 60 -3.76 6.24 -2.09
N LEU A 61 -4.49 5.30 -1.48
CA LEU A 61 -4.13 3.88 -1.48
C LEU A 61 -5.34 3.01 -1.14
N TYR A 62 -5.49 1.89 -1.83
CA TYR A 62 -6.40 0.80 -1.46
C TYR A 62 -5.58 -0.38 -0.92
N GLN A 63 -5.93 -0.89 0.26
CA GLN A 63 -5.18 -1.96 0.91
C GLN A 63 -6.09 -2.88 1.74
N PRO A 64 -5.64 -4.08 2.08
CA PRO A 64 -4.49 -4.79 1.53
C PRO A 64 -4.93 -5.72 0.40
N PHE A 65 -4.04 -5.97 -0.56
CA PHE A 65 -4.15 -7.12 -1.44
C PHE A 65 -3.17 -8.19 -1.00
N ARG A 66 -3.70 -9.29 -0.46
CA ARG A 66 -2.89 -10.35 0.17
C ARG A 66 -2.64 -11.52 -0.77
N ASP A 67 -1.59 -12.27 -0.48
CA ASP A 67 -1.31 -13.61 -0.99
C ASP A 67 -1.37 -13.69 -2.51
N PHE A 68 -0.45 -12.99 -3.16
CA PHE A 68 -0.42 -12.87 -4.62
C PHE A 68 0.71 -13.65 -5.27
N GLU A 69 1.94 -13.41 -4.84
CA GLU A 69 3.18 -13.79 -5.51
C GLU A 69 3.77 -15.14 -5.04
N ALA A 70 4.63 -15.70 -5.89
CA ALA A 70 5.34 -16.97 -5.68
C ALA A 70 4.41 -18.15 -5.39
N VAL A 71 3.28 -18.24 -6.10
CA VAL A 71 2.29 -19.32 -5.94
C VAL A 71 2.18 -20.19 -7.21
N PRO A 72 1.62 -21.41 -7.12
CA PRO A 72 1.39 -22.29 -8.27
C PRO A 72 0.57 -21.64 -9.39
N PRO A 73 0.71 -22.08 -10.65
CA PRO A 73 0.09 -21.41 -11.81
C PRO A 73 -1.44 -21.25 -11.74
N ASP A 74 -2.15 -22.23 -11.19
CA ASP A 74 -3.61 -22.20 -11.03
C ASP A 74 -4.04 -21.18 -9.96
N VAL A 75 -3.33 -21.12 -8.84
CA VAL A 75 -3.52 -20.11 -7.79
C VAL A 75 -3.18 -18.72 -8.33
N PHE A 76 -2.09 -18.59 -9.07
CA PHE A 76 -1.69 -17.34 -9.70
C PHE A 76 -2.75 -16.83 -10.69
N ALA A 77 -3.29 -17.71 -11.54
CA ALA A 77 -4.37 -17.35 -12.45
C ALA A 77 -5.64 -16.88 -11.71
N ALA A 78 -5.98 -17.51 -10.57
CA ALA A 78 -7.08 -17.07 -9.73
C ALA A 78 -6.82 -15.71 -9.06
N ASN A 79 -5.58 -15.50 -8.60
CA ASN A 79 -5.12 -14.26 -8.01
C ASN A 79 -5.15 -13.10 -9.01
N LEU A 80 -4.77 -13.32 -10.27
CA LEU A 80 -4.93 -12.32 -11.33
C LEU A 80 -6.40 -11.94 -11.54
N ARG A 81 -7.32 -12.90 -11.58
CA ARG A 81 -8.77 -12.59 -11.67
C ARG A 81 -9.27 -11.78 -10.46
N ARG A 82 -8.72 -12.03 -9.26
CA ARG A 82 -9.02 -11.25 -8.06
C ARG A 82 -8.46 -9.84 -8.17
N ALA A 83 -7.24 -9.67 -8.67
CA ALA A 83 -6.62 -8.37 -8.91
C ALA A 83 -7.42 -7.52 -9.90
N GLU A 84 -7.88 -8.09 -11.02
CA GLU A 84 -8.71 -7.37 -12.01
C GLU A 84 -9.99 -6.79 -11.36
N ARG A 85 -10.67 -7.58 -10.52
CA ARG A 85 -11.83 -7.09 -9.74
C ARG A 85 -11.46 -5.99 -8.75
N LYS A 86 -10.25 -6.02 -8.18
CA LYS A 86 -9.77 -4.93 -7.32
C LYS A 86 -9.47 -3.69 -8.12
N PHE A 87 -8.95 -3.81 -9.34
CA PHE A 87 -8.75 -2.65 -10.22
C PHE A 87 -10.08 -1.94 -10.52
N ASP A 88 -11.16 -2.69 -10.77
CA ASP A 88 -12.51 -2.11 -10.95
C ASP A 88 -12.97 -1.32 -9.69
N VAL A 89 -12.59 -1.78 -8.49
CA VAL A 89 -12.86 -1.07 -7.23
C VAL A 89 -12.00 0.19 -7.11
N LEU A 90 -10.70 0.12 -7.41
CA LEU A 90 -9.80 1.27 -7.40
C LEU A 90 -10.29 2.39 -8.34
N GLU A 91 -10.71 2.03 -9.56
CA GLU A 91 -11.26 2.99 -10.53
C GLU A 91 -12.52 3.70 -9.99
N GLN A 92 -13.42 2.96 -9.35
CA GLN A 92 -14.62 3.54 -8.73
C GLN A 92 -14.29 4.44 -7.53
N LEU A 93 -13.34 4.04 -6.68
CA LEU A 93 -12.81 4.86 -5.60
C LEU A 93 -12.06 6.09 -6.14
N GLY A 94 -11.56 6.05 -7.37
CA GLY A 94 -10.62 7.04 -7.89
C GLY A 94 -9.23 6.94 -7.25
N ALA A 95 -8.88 5.78 -6.70
CA ALA A 95 -7.56 5.49 -6.17
C ALA A 95 -6.63 5.05 -7.30
N THR A 96 -5.35 5.43 -7.25
CA THR A 96 -4.37 5.09 -8.30
C THR A 96 -3.35 4.04 -7.85
N THR A 97 -3.41 3.57 -6.61
CA THR A 97 -2.41 2.66 -6.05
C THR A 97 -3.05 1.59 -5.18
N MET A 98 -2.66 0.34 -5.40
CA MET A 98 -3.03 -0.81 -4.59
C MET A 98 -1.80 -1.30 -3.82
N LEU A 99 -1.95 -1.51 -2.51
CA LEU A 99 -0.91 -2.13 -1.69
C LEU A 99 -1.02 -3.64 -1.78
N VAL A 100 0.08 -4.30 -2.12
CA VAL A 100 0.21 -5.76 -2.14
C VAL A 100 1.16 -6.16 -1.01
N CYS A 101 0.65 -6.90 -0.04
CA CYS A 101 1.48 -7.41 1.05
C CYS A 101 2.17 -8.71 0.61
N SER A 102 3.42 -8.93 1.03
CA SER A 102 4.13 -10.19 0.88
C SER A 102 3.31 -11.37 1.40
N SER A 103 3.31 -12.48 0.67
CA SER A 103 2.43 -13.60 0.97
C SER A 103 2.74 -14.27 2.32
N VAL A 104 1.68 -14.69 3.00
CA VAL A 104 1.68 -15.55 4.18
C VAL A 104 1.04 -16.92 3.88
N SER A 105 0.62 -17.14 2.62
CA SER A 105 -0.05 -18.36 2.17
C SER A 105 0.84 -19.57 2.31
N ARG A 106 0.23 -20.74 2.56
CA ARG A 106 0.91 -22.04 2.55
C ARG A 106 1.31 -22.47 1.14
N ASP A 107 0.60 -21.97 0.14
CA ASP A 107 0.84 -22.28 -1.27
C ASP A 107 2.03 -21.50 -1.82
N ALA A 108 2.50 -20.46 -1.11
CA ALA A 108 3.69 -19.75 -1.54
C ALA A 108 4.92 -20.67 -1.48
N VAL A 109 5.82 -20.50 -2.45
CA VAL A 109 7.11 -21.19 -2.54
C VAL A 109 8.27 -20.21 -2.42
N ASP A 110 9.43 -20.69 -1.97
CA ASP A 110 10.64 -19.87 -1.79
C ASP A 110 11.36 -19.67 -3.14
N ASP A 111 10.75 -18.88 -4.03
CA ASP A 111 11.27 -18.61 -5.37
C ASP A 111 11.14 -17.12 -5.72
N ASP A 112 12.27 -16.41 -5.59
CA ASP A 112 12.38 -14.99 -5.92
C ASP A 112 12.17 -14.69 -7.41
N ASP A 113 12.49 -15.64 -8.30
CA ASP A 113 12.37 -15.47 -9.75
C ASP A 113 10.90 -15.55 -10.13
N LEU A 114 10.18 -16.51 -9.55
CA LEU A 114 8.73 -16.63 -9.67
C LEU A 114 8.01 -15.42 -9.06
N ALA A 115 8.43 -14.95 -7.88
CA ALA A 115 7.87 -13.74 -7.28
C ALA A 115 8.05 -12.52 -8.20
N THR A 116 9.23 -12.39 -8.80
CA THR A 116 9.58 -11.33 -9.75
C THR A 116 8.68 -11.37 -10.98
N GLU A 117 8.55 -12.53 -11.62
CA GLU A 117 7.70 -12.73 -12.81
C GLU A 117 6.23 -12.39 -12.51
N GLN A 118 5.71 -12.93 -11.42
CA GLN A 118 4.30 -12.76 -11.05
C GLN A 118 3.97 -11.31 -10.70
N LEU A 119 4.84 -10.62 -9.93
CA LEU A 119 4.66 -9.20 -9.61
C LEU A 119 4.81 -8.31 -10.85
N HIS A 120 5.72 -8.64 -11.78
CA HIS A 120 5.81 -7.94 -13.07
C HIS A 120 4.49 -8.08 -13.84
N ALA A 121 3.96 -9.30 -13.96
CA ALA A 121 2.69 -9.54 -14.65
C ALA A 121 1.51 -8.78 -14.02
N LEU A 122 1.46 -8.67 -12.68
CA LEU A 122 0.48 -7.83 -11.98
C LEU A 122 0.63 -6.36 -12.33
N ALA A 123 1.87 -5.86 -12.35
CA ALA A 123 2.18 -4.47 -12.66
C ALA A 123 1.82 -4.12 -14.11
N THR A 124 2.04 -5.02 -15.07
CA THR A 124 1.63 -4.84 -16.48
C THR A 124 0.11 -4.75 -16.62
N ARG A 125 -0.64 -5.44 -15.76
CA ARG A 125 -2.11 -5.37 -15.71
C ARG A 125 -2.58 -4.06 -15.09
N ALA A 126 -1.94 -3.63 -14.00
CA ALA A 126 -2.22 -2.37 -13.34
C ALA A 126 -1.92 -1.16 -14.27
N GLU A 127 -0.78 -1.17 -14.95
CA GLU A 127 -0.35 -0.08 -15.83
C GLU A 127 -1.33 0.18 -16.98
N ARG A 128 -1.87 -0.88 -17.59
CA ARG A 128 -2.90 -0.76 -18.65
C ARG A 128 -4.16 -0.02 -18.20
N ARG A 129 -4.38 0.09 -16.90
CA ARG A 129 -5.50 0.83 -16.28
C ARG A 129 -5.05 2.14 -15.61
N GLY A 130 -3.79 2.55 -15.79
CA GLY A 130 -3.22 3.73 -15.12
C GLY A 130 -3.04 3.56 -13.61
N LEU A 131 -2.99 2.32 -13.12
CA LEU A 131 -2.83 1.98 -11.72
C LEU A 131 -1.38 1.59 -11.40
N ARG A 132 -1.04 1.66 -10.11
CA ARG A 132 0.27 1.29 -9.57
C ARG A 132 0.14 0.27 -8.45
N ILE A 133 1.18 -0.53 -8.29
CA ILE A 133 1.33 -1.53 -7.24
C ILE A 133 2.40 -1.07 -6.27
N ALA A 134 2.08 -1.07 -4.98
CA ALA A 134 3.03 -0.84 -3.90
C ALA A 134 3.24 -2.14 -3.12
N TYR A 135 4.38 -2.79 -3.29
CA TYR A 135 4.69 -4.06 -2.65
C TYR A 135 5.28 -3.85 -1.25
N GLU A 136 4.68 -4.46 -0.23
CA GLU A 136 5.03 -4.30 1.18
C GLU A 136 5.52 -5.62 1.77
N ALA A 137 6.74 -5.64 2.32
CA ALA A 137 7.22 -6.77 3.09
C ALA A 137 6.59 -6.75 4.50
N LEU A 138 5.75 -7.74 4.80
CA LEU A 138 5.25 -7.97 6.15
C LEU A 138 6.36 -8.59 6.99
N ALA A 139 6.51 -8.16 8.25
CA ALA A 139 7.53 -8.73 9.15
C ALA A 139 7.40 -10.25 9.38
N TRP A 140 6.20 -10.78 9.16
CA TRP A 140 5.83 -12.20 9.25
C TRP A 140 5.49 -12.81 7.88
N GLY A 141 5.88 -12.17 6.77
CA GLY A 141 5.78 -12.78 5.44
C GLY A 141 6.52 -14.12 5.40
N ARG A 142 6.00 -15.09 4.64
CA ARG A 142 6.49 -16.47 4.67
C ARG A 142 7.93 -16.57 4.18
N PHE A 143 8.25 -15.92 3.06
CA PHE A 143 9.60 -15.87 2.49
C PHE A 143 10.12 -14.43 2.39
N VAL A 144 9.29 -13.51 1.90
CA VAL A 144 9.65 -12.08 1.82
C VAL A 144 9.19 -11.38 3.09
N ASN A 145 10.12 -11.04 3.98
CA ASN A 145 9.79 -10.39 5.26
C ASN A 145 10.68 -9.22 5.64
N THR A 146 11.57 -8.77 4.75
CA THR A 146 12.36 -7.55 4.93
C THR A 146 12.18 -6.62 3.75
N TYR A 147 12.27 -5.31 3.99
CA TYR A 147 12.17 -4.32 2.91
C TYR A 147 13.29 -4.50 1.87
N ALA A 148 14.50 -4.92 2.29
CA ALA A 148 15.63 -5.13 1.40
C ALA A 148 15.37 -6.30 0.44
N HIS A 149 14.73 -7.37 0.93
CA HIS A 149 14.32 -8.50 0.11
C HIS A 149 13.21 -8.12 -0.87
N ALA A 150 12.16 -7.43 -0.40
CA ALA A 150 11.13 -6.90 -1.29
C ALA A 150 11.71 -5.95 -2.35
N TRP A 151 12.67 -5.10 -1.98
CA TRP A 151 13.34 -4.21 -2.92
C TRP A 151 14.14 -4.97 -3.98
N ARG A 152 14.82 -6.06 -3.61
CA ARG A 152 15.52 -6.94 -4.57
C ARG A 152 14.54 -7.45 -5.63
N ILE A 153 13.37 -7.94 -5.21
CA ILE A 153 12.34 -8.46 -6.11
C ILE A 153 11.76 -7.34 -6.99
N VAL A 154 11.35 -6.22 -6.40
CA VAL A 154 10.80 -5.06 -7.15
C VAL A 154 11.79 -4.54 -8.20
N ARG A 155 13.07 -4.42 -7.84
CA ARG A 155 14.12 -3.98 -8.78
C ARG A 155 14.35 -4.98 -9.91
N ARG A 156 14.30 -6.29 -9.63
CA ARG A 156 14.45 -7.33 -10.65
C ARG A 156 13.23 -7.39 -11.59
N ALA A 157 12.05 -7.07 -11.07
CA ALA A 157 10.83 -7.03 -11.85
C ALA A 157 10.82 -5.84 -12.83
N ASP A 158 11.58 -4.78 -12.54
CA ASP A 158 11.85 -3.66 -13.46
C ASP A 158 10.61 -3.14 -14.22
N HIS A 159 9.55 -2.84 -13.48
CA HIS A 159 8.28 -2.37 -14.05
C HIS A 159 7.90 -1.00 -13.48
N PRO A 160 7.61 0.03 -14.31
CA PRO A 160 7.34 1.40 -13.83
C PRO A 160 6.11 1.51 -12.92
N ALA A 161 5.10 0.67 -13.14
CA ALA A 161 3.92 0.57 -12.28
C ALA A 161 4.13 -0.23 -10.97
N LEU A 162 5.32 -0.80 -10.72
CA LEU A 162 5.64 -1.52 -9.49
C LEU A 162 6.62 -0.73 -8.62
N GLY A 163 6.26 -0.54 -7.35
CA GLY A 163 7.07 0.17 -6.37
C GLY A 163 7.14 -0.54 -5.03
N LEU A 164 7.97 -0.02 -4.14
CA LEU A 164 8.13 -0.51 -2.78
C LEU A 164 7.31 0.32 -1.79
N CYS A 165 6.55 -0.35 -0.93
CA CYS A 165 5.95 0.24 0.27
C CYS A 165 6.85 -0.04 1.48
N LEU A 166 7.29 1.02 2.15
CA LEU A 166 8.10 0.96 3.36
C LEU A 166 7.21 1.24 4.58
N ASP A 167 6.89 0.22 5.35
CA ASP A 167 6.23 0.38 6.64
C ASP A 167 7.26 0.37 7.78
N SER A 168 7.29 1.45 8.57
CA SER A 168 8.26 1.57 9.66
C SER A 168 8.13 0.47 10.72
N PHE A 169 6.92 -0.06 10.97
CA PHE A 169 6.73 -1.18 11.90
C PHE A 169 7.47 -2.40 11.38
N HIS A 170 7.23 -2.79 10.13
CA HIS A 170 7.82 -4.01 9.58
C HIS A 170 9.35 -3.94 9.46
N VAL A 171 9.90 -2.74 9.24
CA VAL A 171 11.35 -2.52 9.25
C VAL A 171 11.93 -2.63 10.68
N LEU A 172 11.32 -1.93 11.64
CA LEU A 172 11.86 -1.82 13.00
C LEU A 172 11.61 -3.08 13.85
N SER A 173 10.49 -3.79 13.65
CA SER A 173 10.15 -4.99 14.43
C SER A 173 11.10 -6.16 14.19
N ARG A 174 11.86 -6.13 13.08
CA ARG A 174 12.86 -7.14 12.72
C ARG A 174 14.29 -6.77 13.15
N ALA A 175 14.45 -5.67 13.90
CA ALA A 175 15.75 -5.09 14.24
C ALA A 175 16.65 -4.82 13.00
N THR A 176 16.05 -4.67 11.81
CA THR A 176 16.79 -4.31 10.61
C THR A 176 17.05 -2.81 10.60
N THR A 177 18.28 -2.40 10.30
CA THR A 177 18.62 -0.99 10.15
C THR A 177 17.77 -0.41 9.01
N PRO A 178 16.99 0.67 9.26
CA PRO A 178 16.29 1.36 8.18
C PRO A 178 17.31 1.85 7.14
N PRO A 179 16.90 2.01 5.86
CA PRO A 179 17.83 2.48 4.85
C PRO A 179 18.40 3.84 5.28
N ALA A 180 19.72 4.01 5.13
CA ALA A 180 20.37 5.28 5.43
C ALA A 180 19.71 6.39 4.60
N SER A 181 19.42 7.53 5.22
CA SER A 181 18.88 8.72 4.55
C SER A 181 19.92 9.29 3.58
N GLY A 182 20.11 8.65 2.43
CA GLY A 182 21.17 8.99 1.46
C GLY A 182 21.60 7.86 0.53
N SER A 183 21.32 6.59 0.85
CA SER A 183 21.48 5.48 -0.12
C SER A 183 20.33 5.37 -1.12
N CYS A 184 19.34 6.24 -0.97
CA CYS A 184 18.19 6.34 -1.84
C CYS A 184 18.56 7.27 -3.01
N PRO A 185 18.62 6.77 -4.26
CA PRO A 185 18.68 7.67 -5.40
C PRO A 185 17.44 8.55 -5.33
N ALA A 186 17.62 9.86 -5.37
CA ALA A 186 16.51 10.78 -5.63
C ALA A 186 15.72 10.25 -6.85
N PRO A 187 14.39 10.49 -6.95
CA PRO A 187 13.52 9.95 -7.99
C PRO A 187 13.82 10.44 -9.43
N ARG A 188 15.07 10.82 -9.73
CA ARG A 188 15.58 11.13 -11.06
C ARG A 188 15.80 9.88 -11.93
N SER A 189 15.88 8.68 -11.35
CA SER A 189 15.76 7.44 -12.11
C SER A 189 14.29 7.03 -12.17
N SER A 190 13.74 6.81 -13.37
CA SER A 190 12.38 6.35 -13.68
C SER A 190 11.96 5.03 -13.02
N THR A 191 12.82 4.44 -12.18
CA THR A 191 12.74 3.07 -11.64
C THR A 191 12.50 2.98 -10.13
N CYS A 192 12.40 4.10 -9.39
CA CYS A 192 12.27 4.08 -7.92
C CYS A 192 11.00 4.79 -7.44
N ASN A 193 9.90 4.04 -7.29
CA ASN A 193 8.65 4.51 -6.71
C ASN A 193 8.51 3.95 -5.28
N TRP A 194 8.65 4.81 -4.28
CA TRP A 194 8.74 4.47 -2.86
C TRP A 194 7.61 5.19 -2.12
N ARG A 195 6.83 4.45 -1.34
CA ARG A 195 5.81 5.00 -0.44
C ARG A 195 6.16 4.65 0.98
N THR A 196 6.38 5.64 1.83
CA THR A 196 6.64 5.41 3.25
C THR A 196 5.33 5.48 4.03
N ARG A 197 5.00 4.38 4.72
CA ARG A 197 3.91 4.28 5.68
C ARG A 197 4.49 4.33 7.09
N ARG A 198 3.87 5.14 7.94
CA ARG A 198 4.17 5.09 9.38
C ARG A 198 3.30 4.03 10.01
N ALA A 199 3.96 3.22 10.84
CA ALA A 199 3.29 2.36 11.79
C ALA A 199 2.19 3.14 12.50
N CYS A 200 0.97 2.62 12.46
CA CYS A 200 -0.02 3.06 13.40
C CYS A 200 0.37 2.49 14.77
N PRO A 201 0.50 3.31 15.83
CA PRO A 201 0.69 2.82 17.18
C PRO A 201 -0.63 2.24 17.71
N SER A 202 -1.09 1.17 17.07
CA SER A 202 -2.06 0.24 17.63
C SER A 202 -1.24 -0.97 18.07
N THR A 203 -1.23 -1.24 19.37
CA THR A 203 -0.76 -2.50 19.94
C THR A 203 -1.49 -3.64 19.25
N TRP A 204 -0.75 -4.51 18.56
CA TRP A 204 -1.27 -5.79 18.13
C TRP A 204 -0.44 -6.87 18.81
N SER A 205 -0.88 -7.21 20.03
CA SER A 205 -0.70 -8.54 20.58
C SER A 205 -1.39 -9.54 19.65
N SER A 206 -0.78 -10.71 19.48
CA SER A 206 -1.45 -11.90 18.99
C SER A 206 -2.73 -12.14 19.79
N GLY A 207 -3.87 -11.67 19.29
CA GLY A 207 -5.17 -11.71 19.99
C GLY A 207 -5.67 -10.32 20.42
N ALA A 208 -6.89 -10.01 19.97
CA ALA A 208 -7.84 -8.97 20.39
C ALA A 208 -7.39 -7.90 21.41
N GLY A 209 -7.61 -6.62 21.08
CA GLY A 209 -7.78 -5.56 22.07
C GLY A 209 -7.12 -4.22 21.72
N THR A 210 -7.95 -3.25 21.34
CA THR A 210 -7.61 -1.84 21.11
C THR A 210 -7.01 -1.17 22.35
N THR A 211 -5.92 -0.41 22.19
CA THR A 211 -5.63 0.83 22.94
C THR A 211 -4.59 1.65 22.17
N GLY A 212 -4.89 2.92 21.91
CA GLY A 212 -4.05 3.82 21.09
C GLY A 212 -3.07 4.67 21.89
N CYS A 213 -2.09 5.27 21.20
CA CYS A 213 -1.53 6.61 21.48
C CYS A 213 -0.45 7.02 20.44
N PHE A 214 -0.52 8.26 19.95
CA PHE A 214 0.51 8.99 19.17
C PHE A 214 1.60 9.59 20.11
N PRO A 215 2.85 9.81 19.66
CA PRO A 215 3.21 11.13 19.11
C PRO A 215 4.20 11.16 17.91
N ALA A 216 3.95 12.17 17.05
CA ALA A 216 4.85 13.09 16.33
C ALA A 216 5.96 12.64 15.34
N SER A 217 5.72 13.09 14.09
CA SER A 217 6.64 13.74 13.14
C SER A 217 7.74 12.92 12.44
N ALA A 218 7.54 12.66 11.15
CA ALA A 218 8.56 12.98 10.13
C ALA A 218 7.91 13.06 8.73
N ARG A 219 8.49 13.93 7.90
CA ARG A 219 7.93 14.57 6.71
C ARG A 219 8.05 13.68 5.46
N SER A 220 7.03 13.66 4.61
CA SER A 220 7.07 13.12 3.24
C SER A 220 6.64 14.20 2.24
N THR A 221 7.56 14.65 1.37
CA THR A 221 7.28 15.63 0.30
C THR A 221 7.33 14.96 -1.07
N TRP A 222 6.29 15.21 -1.89
CA TRP A 222 6.28 14.99 -3.34
C TRP A 222 6.53 16.33 -4.04
N PRO A 223 7.39 16.45 -5.06
CA PRO A 223 7.38 17.60 -5.95
C PRO A 223 6.38 17.40 -7.09
N ALA A 224 5.58 18.42 -7.38
CA ALA A 224 4.70 18.48 -8.54
C ALA A 224 5.52 18.49 -9.83
N SER A 225 5.11 17.71 -10.83
CA SER A 225 5.67 17.77 -12.18
C SER A 225 5.32 19.12 -12.82
N SER A 226 6.35 19.91 -13.13
CA SER A 226 6.17 21.10 -13.95
C SER A 226 6.09 20.67 -15.42
N ALA A 227 4.95 20.95 -16.04
CA ALA A 227 4.81 20.89 -17.49
C ALA A 227 5.72 21.94 -18.11
N ARG A 228 6.50 21.57 -19.12
CA ARG A 228 7.05 22.51 -20.09
C ARG A 228 6.79 21.98 -21.49
N SER A 229 6.14 22.87 -22.24
CA SER A 229 6.10 23.04 -23.69
C SER A 229 7.47 22.95 -24.34
#